data_AF-A0A4R1RXB7-F1
#
_entry.id   AF-A0A4R1RXB7-F1
#
_cell.length_a   1.000
_cell.length_b   1.000
_cell.length_c   1.000
_cell.angle_alpha   90.00
_cell.angle_beta   90.00
_cell.angle_gamma   90.00
#
_symmetry.space_group_name_H-M   'P 1'
#
loop_
_entity.id
_entity.type
_entity.pdbx_description
1 polymer ?
#
loop_
_entity_poly.entity_id
_entity_poly.type
_entity_poly.pdbx_seq_one_letter_code
_entity_poly.pdbx_strand_id
1 'polypeptide(L)'
;MENGKLLGFACYDTTARGFFGPTGVDPDARGRGLGLALFSAALQTMKTLGHAYAFIGDAGPIDFYVKTAGAVEIPAPDKGIYEGMLRSQPK
;
A
#
# COMPACT_ATOMS: atom_id res chain seq x y z
N MET A 1 2.88 -16.40 6.98
CA MET A 1 4.11 -16.91 7.61
C MET A 1 4.42 -18.29 7.05
N GLU A 2 5.67 -18.70 7.01
CA GLU A 2 6.08 -20.04 6.58
C GLU A 2 7.17 -20.51 7.54
N ASN A 3 7.00 -21.68 8.15
CA ASN A 3 7.91 -22.23 9.16
C ASN A 3 8.27 -21.21 10.28
N GLY A 4 7.28 -20.43 10.74
CA GLY A 4 7.49 -19.40 11.76
C GLY A 4 8.14 -18.09 11.25
N LYS A 5 8.57 -18.02 9.99
CA LYS A 5 9.11 -16.81 9.38
C LYS A 5 7.97 -15.89 8.88
N LEU A 6 8.04 -14.61 9.23
CA LEU A 6 7.17 -13.59 8.64
C LEU A 6 7.61 -13.33 7.19
N LEU A 7 6.68 -13.53 6.24
CA LEU A 7 6.96 -13.36 4.80
C LEU A 7 6.47 -12.02 4.23
N GLY A 8 5.75 -11.24 5.03
CA GLY A 8 5.23 -9.95 4.61
C GLY A 8 4.17 -9.41 5.55
N PHE A 9 3.81 -8.15 5.33
CA PHE A 9 2.80 -7.42 6.08
C PHE A 9 2.10 -6.40 5.18
N ALA A 10 0.90 -6.02 5.56
CA ALA A 10 0.17 -4.91 4.99
C ALA A 10 -0.51 -4.14 6.12
N CYS A 11 -0.39 -2.82 6.07
CA CYS A 11 -1.03 -1.91 7.00
C CYS A 11 -2.08 -1.07 6.26
N TYR A 12 -2.98 -0.48 7.03
CA TYR A 12 -3.92 0.54 6.58
C TYR A 12 -4.11 1.56 7.70
N ASP A 13 -4.64 2.74 7.36
CA ASP A 13 -4.92 3.85 8.28
C ASP A 13 -3.71 4.29 9.13
N THR A 14 -2.49 3.99 8.67
CA THR A 14 -1.26 4.22 9.45
C THR A 14 -0.74 5.64 9.24
N THR A 15 -0.65 6.10 7.99
CA THR A 15 -0.26 7.48 7.68
C THR A 15 -1.42 8.44 7.85
N ALA A 16 -2.61 8.07 7.36
CA ALA A 16 -3.87 8.78 7.56
C ALA A 16 -5.04 7.85 7.30
N ARG A 17 -6.23 8.27 7.76
CA ARG A 17 -7.47 7.53 7.54
C ARG A 17 -7.73 7.31 6.04
N GLY A 18 -8.07 6.08 5.69
CA GLY A 18 -8.31 5.64 4.32
C GLY A 18 -7.04 5.28 3.55
N PHE A 19 -5.83 5.37 4.12
CA PHE A 19 -4.61 5.04 3.38
C PHE A 19 -4.24 3.56 3.53
N PHE A 20 -3.94 2.89 2.43
CA PHE A 20 -3.22 1.62 2.41
C PHE A 20 -1.72 1.87 2.47
N GLY A 21 -1.03 1.13 3.34
CA GLY A 21 0.41 1.21 3.54
C GLY A 21 0.80 1.62 4.96
N PRO A 22 2.06 1.35 5.37
CA PRO A 22 3.11 0.68 4.58
C PRO A 22 2.83 -0.81 4.36
N THR A 23 3.53 -1.43 3.40
CA THR A 23 3.46 -2.87 3.11
C THR A 23 4.83 -3.40 2.71
N GLY A 24 5.05 -4.70 2.89
CA GLY A 24 6.26 -5.36 2.47
C GLY A 24 6.06 -6.86 2.27
N VAL A 25 6.79 -7.42 1.31
CA VAL A 25 6.94 -8.86 1.11
C VAL A 25 8.43 -9.16 1.15
N ASP A 26 8.80 -10.20 1.91
CA ASP A 26 10.16 -10.72 1.99
C ASP A 26 10.70 -10.93 0.56
N PRO A 27 11.91 -10.41 0.23
CA PRO A 27 12.47 -10.50 -1.11
C PRO A 27 12.45 -11.92 -1.71
N ASP A 28 12.74 -12.94 -0.89
CA ASP A 28 12.81 -14.34 -1.33
C ASP A 28 11.41 -14.95 -1.56
N ALA A 29 10.37 -14.28 -1.08
CA ALA A 29 8.98 -14.69 -1.22
C ALA A 29 8.21 -13.89 -2.28
N ARG A 30 8.86 -12.95 -2.97
CA ARG A 30 8.26 -12.20 -4.08
C ARG A 30 7.95 -13.12 -5.27
N GLY A 31 7.03 -12.70 -6.14
CA GLY A 31 6.57 -13.51 -7.27
C GLY A 31 5.60 -14.66 -6.91
N ARG A 32 5.41 -14.95 -5.62
CA ARG A 32 4.50 -16.00 -5.12
C ARG A 32 3.04 -15.53 -4.92
N GLY A 33 2.69 -14.32 -5.36
CA GLY A 33 1.35 -13.73 -5.17
C GLY A 33 1.04 -13.18 -3.77
N LEU A 34 1.98 -13.23 -2.82
CA LEU A 34 1.77 -12.77 -1.44
C LEU A 34 1.38 -11.29 -1.33
N GLY A 35 1.98 -10.42 -2.15
CA GLY A 35 1.67 -8.99 -2.15
C GLY A 35 0.21 -8.72 -2.53
N LEU A 36 -0.32 -9.44 -3.52
CA LEU A 36 -1.73 -9.34 -3.91
C LEU A 36 -2.66 -9.85 -2.81
N ALA A 37 -2.32 -10.99 -2.19
CA ALA A 37 -3.10 -11.54 -1.09
C ALA A 37 -3.17 -10.58 0.11
N LEU A 38 -2.04 -10.00 0.52
CA LEU A 38 -1.95 -9.02 1.61
C LEU A 38 -2.71 -7.74 1.28
N PHE A 39 -2.54 -7.21 0.07
CA PHE A 39 -3.25 -6.02 -0.39
C PHE A 39 -4.77 -6.23 -0.40
N SER A 40 -5.22 -7.35 -0.96
CA SER A 40 -6.65 -7.69 -1.05
C SER A 40 -7.28 -7.86 0.33
N ALA A 41 -6.57 -8.53 1.25
CA ALA A 41 -7.02 -8.69 2.63
C ALA A 41 -7.16 -7.33 3.33
N ALA A 42 -6.18 -6.43 3.18
CA ALA A 42 -6.25 -5.09 3.76
C ALA A 42 -7.45 -4.29 3.20
N LEU A 43 -7.67 -4.30 1.89
CA LEU A 43 -8.82 -3.62 1.27
C LEU A 43 -10.16 -4.18 1.75
N GLN A 44 -10.27 -5.51 1.90
CA GLN A 44 -11.47 -6.13 2.44
C GLN A 44 -11.71 -5.70 3.89
N THR A 45 -10.68 -5.66 4.72
CA THR A 45 -10.80 -5.15 6.10
C THR A 45 -11.23 -3.68 6.12
N MET A 46 -10.58 -2.82 5.33
CA MET A 46 -10.98 -1.41 5.22
C MET A 46 -12.45 -1.27 4.80
N LYS A 47 -12.91 -2.07 3.83
CA LYS A 47 -14.33 -2.09 3.44
C LYS A 47 -15.25 -2.46 4.61
N THR A 48 -14.90 -3.48 5.40
CA THR A 48 -15.70 -3.87 6.59
C THR A 48 -15.73 -2.78 7.66
N LEU A 49 -14.71 -1.93 7.73
CA LEU A 49 -14.64 -0.78 8.62
C LEU A 49 -15.39 0.45 8.09
N GLY A 50 -16.02 0.35 6.90
CA GLY A 50 -16.83 1.42 6.32
C GLY A 50 -16.08 2.36 5.37
N HIS A 51 -14.85 2.03 4.98
CA HIS A 51 -14.14 2.80 3.96
C HIS A 51 -14.74 2.50 2.58
N ALA A 52 -15.30 3.53 1.94
CA ALA A 52 -15.76 3.44 0.55
C ALA A 52 -14.59 3.42 -0.46
N TYR A 53 -13.47 4.06 -0.10
CA TYR A 53 -12.28 4.20 -0.92
C TYR A 53 -11.03 3.99 -0.08
N ALA A 54 -9.95 3.59 -0.74
CA ALA A 54 -8.60 3.53 -0.18
C ALA A 54 -7.65 4.38 -1.02
N PHE A 55 -6.69 5.02 -0.36
CA PHE A 55 -5.66 5.87 -0.95
C PHE A 55 -4.29 5.19 -0.82
N ILE A 56 -3.42 5.38 -1.80
CA ILE A 56 -2.04 4.92 -1.73
C ILE A 56 -1.18 6.16 -1.95
N GLY A 57 -0.48 6.59 -0.89
CA GLY A 57 0.22 7.87 -0.88
C GLY A 57 1.54 7.85 -1.66
N ASP A 58 2.46 6.99 -1.25
CA ASP A 58 3.76 6.77 -1.91
C ASP A 58 3.68 5.43 -2.63
N ALA A 59 2.86 5.41 -3.70
CA ALA A 59 2.63 4.19 -4.45
C ALA A 59 3.95 3.71 -5.06
N GLY A 60 4.30 2.45 -4.78
CA GLY A 60 5.38 1.75 -5.47
C GLY A 60 5.02 1.51 -6.94
N PRO A 61 5.20 0.29 -7.50
CA PRO A 61 4.85 0.06 -8.90
C PRO A 61 3.34 0.33 -9.15
N ILE A 62 3.02 1.49 -9.72
CA ILE A 62 1.63 1.97 -9.93
C ILE A 62 0.81 0.95 -10.72
N ASP A 63 1.42 0.37 -11.74
CA ASP A 63 0.89 -0.72 -12.56
C ASP A 63 0.29 -1.88 -11.75
N PHE A 64 0.90 -2.22 -10.61
CA PHE A 64 0.39 -3.28 -9.75
C PHE A 64 -1.01 -2.91 -9.22
N TYR A 65 -1.20 -1.69 -8.73
CA TYR A 65 -2.47 -1.25 -8.17
C TYR A 65 -3.55 -1.04 -9.23
N VAL A 66 -3.17 -0.49 -10.39
CA VAL A 66 -4.06 -0.34 -11.55
C VAL A 66 -4.59 -1.71 -11.99
N LYS A 67 -3.70 -2.69 -12.19
CA LYS A 67 -4.07 -4.03 -12.67
C LYS A 67 -4.87 -4.85 -11.65
N THR A 68 -4.60 -4.67 -10.35
CA THR A 68 -5.15 -5.55 -9.31
C THR A 68 -6.45 -5.02 -8.69
N ALA A 69 -6.61 -3.70 -8.59
CA ALA A 69 -7.77 -3.08 -7.94
C ALA A 69 -8.50 -2.06 -8.81
N GLY A 70 -8.07 -1.85 -10.06
CA GLY A 70 -8.60 -0.76 -10.89
C GLY A 70 -8.28 0.61 -10.29
N ALA A 71 -7.18 0.72 -9.53
CA ALA A 71 -6.76 1.97 -8.94
C ALA A 71 -6.54 3.01 -10.06
N VAL A 72 -6.98 4.24 -9.79
CA VAL A 72 -6.76 5.37 -10.68
C VAL A 72 -5.77 6.32 -10.02
N GLU A 73 -4.84 6.84 -10.81
CA GLU A 73 -3.98 7.91 -10.33
C GLU A 73 -4.82 9.15 -10.02
N ILE A 74 -4.60 9.73 -8.85
CA ILE A 74 -5.22 11.00 -8.48
C ILE A 74 -4.44 12.09 -9.24
N PRO A 75 -5.09 12.90 -10.10
CA PRO A 75 -4.40 13.89 -10.94
C PRO A 75 -4.01 15.13 -10.13
N ALA A 76 -3.14 14.93 -9.14
CA ALA A 76 -2.66 15.95 -8.22
C ALA A 76 -1.21 15.63 -7.80
N PRO A 77 -0.25 15.61 -8.75
CA PRO A 77 1.10 15.07 -8.52
C PRO A 77 1.88 15.79 -7.42
N ASP A 78 1.61 17.09 -7.22
CA ASP A 78 2.30 17.93 -6.22
C ASP A 78 1.50 18.11 -4.92
N LYS A 79 0.34 17.45 -4.79
CA LYS A 79 -0.55 17.62 -3.63
C LYS A 79 -0.80 16.29 -2.95
N GLY A 80 -0.71 16.30 -1.61
CA GLY A 80 -0.99 15.13 -0.81
C GLY A 80 -0.54 15.30 0.63
N ILE A 81 -0.68 14.24 1.43
CA ILE A 81 -0.32 14.26 2.85
C ILE A 81 1.17 14.49 3.11
N TYR A 82 2.01 14.33 2.09
CA TYR A 82 3.46 14.52 2.16
C TYR A 82 3.91 15.92 1.75
N GLU A 83 3.00 16.83 1.45
CA GLU A 83 3.31 18.23 1.14
C GLU A 83 3.99 18.91 2.33
N GLY A 84 5.09 19.63 2.07
CA GLY A 84 5.85 20.32 3.11
C GLY A 84 6.75 19.45 4.00
N MET A 85 6.87 18.13 3.74
CA MET A 85 7.84 17.30 4.48
C MET A 85 9.28 17.74 4.20
N LEU A 86 10.09 17.84 5.27
CA LEU A 86 11.54 18.03 5.16
C LEU A 86 12.16 16.77 4.52
N ARG A 87 12.67 16.92 3.29
CA ARG A 87 13.40 15.86 2.59
C ARG A 87 14.89 16.06 2.82
N SER A 88 15.59 15.03 3.29
CA SER A 88 17.06 15.04 3.26
C SER A 88 17.52 15.05 1.80
N GLN A 89 18.52 15.87 1.48
CA GLN A 89 19.20 15.79 0.18
C GLN A 89 19.77 14.36 0.02
N PRO A 90 19.62 13.69 -1.13
CA PRO A 90 20.27 12.42 -1.36
C PRO A 90 21.78 12.58 -1.20
N LYS A 91 22.40 11.61 -0.52
CA LYS A 91 23.86 11.50 -0.39
C LYS A 91 24.49 11.09 -1.71
#